data_AF-A0A9E4SFD1-F1
#
_entry.id   AF-A0A9E4SFD1-F1
#
_cell.length_a   1.000
_cell.length_b   1.000
_cell.length_c   1.000
_cell.angle_alpha   90.00
_cell.angle_beta   90.00
_cell.angle_gamma   90.00
#
_symmetry.space_group_name_H-M   'P 1'
#
loop_
_entity.id
_entity.type
_entity.pdbx_description
1 polymer ?
#
loop_
_entity_poly.entity_id
_entity_poly.type
_entity_poly.pdbx_seq_one_letter_code
_entity_poly.pdbx_strand_id
1 'polypeptide(L)' 'MMYFKECPKCHGDLIAGEDIHGRYLSCIQCGYMRDLLPHPAMEDTHPLAGKTFVIDAPKTAKKRQKKVRQAA' A
#
# COMPACT_ATOMS: atom_id res chain seq x y z
N MET A 1 -10.18 -13.62 19.01
CA MET A 1 -9.73 -13.31 20.39
C MET A 1 -10.39 -12.01 20.85
N MET A 2 -10.75 -11.91 22.13
CA MET A 2 -11.47 -10.76 22.71
C MET A 2 -10.58 -10.12 23.79
N TYR A 3 -10.52 -8.80 23.81
CA TYR A 3 -9.73 -8.01 24.75
C TYR A 3 -10.64 -7.03 25.48
N PHE A 4 -10.66 -7.11 26.81
CA PHE A 4 -11.55 -6.30 27.63
C PHE A 4 -10.90 -4.98 28.02
N LYS A 5 -11.65 -3.88 27.96
CA LYS A 5 -11.22 -2.53 28.40
C LYS A 5 -9.97 -1.96 27.71
N GLU A 6 -9.55 -2.53 26.58
CA GLU A 6 -8.34 -2.10 25.85
C GLU A 6 -8.58 -1.01 24.80
N CYS A 7 -9.83 -0.62 24.53
CA CYS A 7 -10.09 0.42 23.55
C CYS A 7 -9.54 1.79 24.04
N PRO A 8 -8.65 2.46 23.28
CA PRO A 8 -8.06 3.75 23.70
C PRO A 8 -9.04 4.92 23.62
N LYS A 9 -10.18 4.76 22.92
CA LYS A 9 -11.22 5.80 22.80
C LYS A 9 -12.23 5.76 23.92
N CYS A 10 -12.81 4.58 24.20
CA CYS A 10 -13.94 4.44 25.12
C CYS A 10 -13.69 3.50 26.30
N HIS A 11 -12.48 2.93 26.41
CA HIS A 11 -12.17 1.88 27.39
C HIS A 11 -13.15 0.70 27.33
N GLY A 12 -13.59 0.38 26.12
CA GLY A 12 -14.44 -0.75 25.80
C GLY A 12 -13.69 -1.98 25.34
N ASP A 13 -14.46 -2.96 24.87
CA ASP A 13 -13.93 -4.26 24.48
C ASP A 13 -13.57 -4.28 22.98
N LEU A 14 -12.42 -4.89 22.67
CA LEU A 14 -11.89 -5.07 21.32
C LEU A 14 -12.01 -6.55 20.90
N ILE A 15 -12.38 -6.78 19.65
CA ILE A 15 -12.44 -8.09 19.01
C ILE A 15 -11.38 -8.11 17.90
N ALA A 16 -10.59 -9.18 17.86
CA ALA A 16 -9.70 -9.42 16.73
C ALA A 16 -10.44 -10.12 15.58
N GLY A 17 -10.25 -9.59 14.38
CA GLY A 17 -10.68 -10.18 13.12
C GLY A 17 -9.49 -10.36 12.17
N GLU A 18 -9.75 -11.01 11.03
CA GLU A 18 -8.80 -11.20 9.94
C GLU A 18 -9.54 -11.01 8.62
N ASP A 19 -8.96 -10.27 7.70
CA ASP A 19 -9.47 -10.02 6.34
C ASP A 19 -8.33 -10.19 5.32
N ILE A 20 -8.59 -9.95 4.03
CA ILE A 20 -7.62 -9.99 2.94
C ILE A 20 -6.38 -9.12 3.19
N HIS A 21 -6.50 -8.08 4.04
CA HIS A 21 -5.42 -7.17 4.42
C HIS A 21 -4.64 -7.63 5.67
N GLY A 22 -5.06 -8.73 6.31
CA GLY A 22 -4.44 -9.26 7.52
C GLY A 22 -5.32 -9.12 8.76
N ARG A 23 -4.69 -9.22 9.93
CA ARG A 23 -5.39 -9.17 11.23
C ARG A 23 -5.64 -7.73 11.67
N TYR A 24 -6.78 -7.51 12.31
CA TYR A 24 -7.17 -6.22 12.86
C TYR A 24 -7.85 -6.37 14.21
N LEU A 25 -7.91 -5.28 14.98
CA LEU A 25 -8.71 -5.16 16.20
C LEU A 25 -9.80 -4.12 15.98
N SER A 26 -11.02 -4.43 16.42
CA SER A 26 -12.18 -3.55 16.32
C SER A 26 -12.93 -3.45 17.64
N CYS A 27 -13.36 -2.26 18.04
CA CYS A 27 -14.11 -2.04 19.28
C CYS A 27 -15.61 -2.19 19.01
N ILE A 28 -16.25 -3.12 19.72
CA ILE A 28 -17.69 -3.35 19.58
C ILE A 28 -18.55 -2.21 20.15
N GLN A 29 -17.98 -1.39 21.04
CA GLN A 29 -18.73 -0.32 21.71
C GLN A 29 -18.69 1.02 20.97
N CYS A 30 -17.55 1.38 20.35
CA CYS A 30 -17.38 2.69 19.72
C CYS A 30 -16.89 2.64 18.26
N GLY A 31 -16.63 1.44 17.72
CA GLY A 31 -16.16 1.28 16.34
C GLY A 31 -14.70 1.65 16.08
N TYR A 32 -13.88 1.88 17.12
CA TYR A 32 -12.44 2.07 16.95
C TYR A 32 -11.80 0.85 16.28
N MET A 33 -11.02 1.04 15.21
CA MET A 33 -10.30 -0.04 14.54
C MET A 33 -8.81 0.28 14.41
N ARG A 34 -7.97 -0.76 14.48
CA ARG A 34 -6.54 -0.70 14.18
C ARG A 34 -6.06 -2.00 13.55
N ASP A 35 -5.18 -1.90 12.59
CA ASP A 35 -4.55 -3.07 11.97
C ASP A 35 -3.46 -3.64 12.87
N LEU A 36 -3.45 -4.97 13.01
CA LEU A 36 -2.36 -5.74 13.60
C LEU A 36 -1.48 -6.22 12.46
N LEU A 37 -0.84 -5.27 11.77
CA LEU A 37 0.21 -5.59 10.81
C LEU A 37 1.25 -6.48 11.51
N PRO A 38 1.54 -7.69 10.99
CA PRO A 38 2.74 -8.40 11.37
C PRO A 38 3.90 -7.59 10.81
N HIS A 39 4.36 -6.60 11.56
CA HIS A 39 5.67 -6.05 11.35
C HIS A 39 6.64 -7.17 11.78
N PRO A 40 7.37 -7.86 10.89
CA PRO A 40 8.77 -8.02 11.25
C PRO A 40 9.26 -6.58 11.45
N ALA A 41 9.87 -6.28 12.58
CA ALA A 41 10.39 -4.95 12.87
C ALA A 41 11.09 -4.37 11.62
N MET A 42 10.38 -3.51 10.90
CA MET A 42 10.95 -2.62 9.92
C MET A 42 10.64 -1.26 10.50
N GLU A 43 11.53 -0.85 11.40
CA GLU A 43 11.78 0.56 11.62
C GLU A 43 12.25 1.17 10.30
N ASP A 44 11.33 1.32 9.34
CA ASP A 44 11.53 2.24 8.23
C ASP A 44 11.17 3.64 8.72
N THR A 45 11.94 4.13 9.70
CA THR A 45 12.24 5.56 9.71
C THR A 45 13.18 5.84 8.55
N HIS A 46 12.67 5.72 7.33
CA HIS A 46 13.27 6.35 6.16
C HIS A 46 12.33 7.49 5.79
N PRO A 47 12.63 8.75 6.18
CA PRO A 47 11.84 9.87 5.71
C PRO A 47 11.84 9.85 4.18
N LEU A 48 10.66 10.12 3.59
CA LEU A 48 10.49 10.37 2.16
C LEU A 48 11.40 11.55 1.74
N ALA A 49 12.67 11.29 1.48
CA ALA A 49 13.60 12.19 0.83
C ALA A 49 14.01 11.57 -0.51
N GLY A 50 13.22 11.86 -1.54
CA GLY A 50 13.74 12.15 -2.88
C GLY A 50 14.41 11.03 -3.69
N LYS A 51 13.84 9.82 -3.79
CA LYS A 51 14.26 8.87 -4.84
C LYS A 51 13.30 8.94 -6.02
N THR A 52 13.47 9.95 -6.87
CA THR A 52 12.81 9.95 -8.19
C THR A 52 13.50 8.87 -9.03
N PHE A 53 12.81 7.75 -9.28
CA PHE A 53 13.32 6.75 -10.21
C PHE A 53 13.11 7.26 -11.64
N VAL A 54 14.21 7.61 -12.32
CA VAL A 54 14.22 7.84 -13.76
C VAL A 54 14.26 6.47 -14.43
N ILE A 55 13.14 6.06 -15.03
CA ILE A 55 13.11 4.84 -15.83
C ILE A 55 13.48 5.25 -17.26
N ASP A 56 14.67 4.85 -17.71
CA ASP A 56 15.07 5.03 -19.10
C ASP A 56 14.24 4.12 -20.02
N ALA A 57 13.31 4.72 -20.76
CA ALA A 57 12.54 4.03 -21.76
C ALA A 57 13.43 3.70 -22.98
N PRO A 58 13.52 2.43 -23.42
CA PRO A 58 14.25 2.10 -24.64
C PRO A 58 13.57 2.76 -25.83
N LYS A 59 14.25 3.74 -26.44
CA LYS A 59 13.78 4.40 -27.67
C LYS A 59 13.74 3.35 -28.78
N THR A 60 12.54 2.91 -29.15
CA THR A 60 12.35 2.06 -30.32
C THR A 60 12.85 2.81 -31.55
N ALA A 61 13.81 2.22 -32.27
CA ALA A 61 14.34 2.79 -33.50
C ALA A 61 13.21 2.85 -34.53
N LYS A 62 12.74 4.06 -34.84
CA LYS A 62 11.75 4.30 -35.90
C LYS A 62 12.30 3.74 -37.21
N LYS A 63 11.77 2.62 -37.69
CA LYS A 63 12.04 2.13 -39.05
C LYS A 63 11.60 3.22 -40.04
N ARG A 64 12.58 3.79 -40.72
CA ARG A 64 12.43 4.81 -41.76
C ARG A 64 11.51 4.26 -42.86
N GLN A 65 10.25 4.71 -42.92
CA GLN A 65 9.34 4.34 -44.01
C GLN A 65 9.95 4.82 -45.33
N LYS A 66 10.21 3.85 -46.23
CA LYS A 66 10.72 4.08 -47.57
C LYS A 66 9.59 4.78 -48.35
N LYS A 67 9.78 6.06 -48.71
CA LYS A 67 8.88 6.78 -49.62
C LYS A 67 8.79 5.98 -50.93
N VAL A 68 7.64 5.40 -51.21
CA VAL A 68 7.31 4.89 -52.54
C VAL A 68 7.05 6.11 -53.41
N ARG A 69 7.92 6.36 -54.41
CA ARG A 69 7.69 7.36 -55.45
C ARG A 69 6.52 6.84 -56.28
N GLN A 70 5.39 7.54 -56.28
CA GLN A 70 4.33 7.29 -57.27
C GLN A 70 4.79 7.82 -58.62
N ALA A 71 4.65 6.99 -59.65
CA ALA A 71 4.94 7.29 -61.04
C ALA A 71 3.86 8.21 -61.64
N ALA A 72 4.27 9.00 -62.62
CA ALA A 72 3.43 9.87 -63.44
C ALA A 72 2.57 9.08 -64.43
#